data_AF-A0A7Y7TS11-F1
#
_entry.id   AF-A0A7Y7TS11-F1
#
_cell.length_a   1.000
_cell.length_b   1.000
_cell.length_c   1.000
_cell.angle_alpha   90.00
_cell.angle_beta   90.00
_cell.angle_gamma   90.00
#
_symmetry.space_group_name_H-M   'P 1'
#
loop_
_entity.id
_entity.type
_entity.pdbx_description
1 polymer ?
#
loop_
_entity_poly.entity_id
_entity_poly.type
_entity_poly.pdbx_seq_one_letter_code
_entity_poly.pdbx_strand_id
1 'polypeptide(L)' 'MTVTGKVVREIGGEELGNIHIGRNITDYAWDGKDQYGDQLANGVYIYRVITTLNGEKIEKKSTQADKYFKKEFGKMFLMR' A
#
# COMPACT_ATOMS: atom_id res chain seq x y z
N MET A 1 0.80 5.43 5.85
CA MET A 1 0.73 5.74 7.30
C MET A 1 2.10 6.19 7.79
N THR A 2 2.18 7.01 8.84
CA THR A 2 3.45 7.38 9.48
C THR A 2 4.00 6.25 10.35
N VAL A 3 5.26 6.35 10.79
CA VAL A 3 5.86 5.40 11.75
C VAL A 3 5.15 5.37 13.10
N THR A 4 4.45 6.44 13.47
CA THR A 4 3.62 6.53 14.68
C THR A 4 2.23 5.89 14.53
N GLY A 5 1.90 5.39 13.33
CA GLY A 5 0.61 4.75 13.04
C GLY A 5 -0.49 5.70 12.57
N LYS A 6 -0.22 6.99 12.37
CA LYS A 6 -1.20 7.92 11.81
C LYS A 6 -1.49 7.55 10.35
N VAL A 7 -2.76 7.32 10.04
CA VAL A 7 -3.23 7.15 8.66
C VAL A 7 -3.21 8.52 7.97
N VAL A 8 -2.61 8.57 6.79
CA VAL A 8 -2.46 9.79 5.98
C VAL A 8 -3.22 9.68 4.66
N ARG A 9 -3.38 8.46 4.15
CA ARG A 9 -4.12 8.18 2.93
C ARG A 9 -4.59 6.74 2.95
N GLU A 10 -5.82 6.54 2.52
CA GLU A 10 -6.40 5.24 2.18
C GLU A 10 -6.55 5.20 0.66
N ILE A 11 -6.29 4.03 0.06
CA ILE A 11 -6.35 3.84 -1.39
C ILE A 11 -7.36 2.73 -1.63
N GLY A 12 -8.47 3.09 -2.28
CA GLY A 12 -9.55 2.17 -2.63
C GLY A 12 -9.19 1.30 -3.83
N GLY A 13 -9.91 0.19 -4.01
CA GLY A 13 -9.73 -0.69 -5.17
C GLY A 13 -9.94 0.01 -6.51
N GLU A 14 -10.85 0.99 -6.56
CA GLU A 14 -11.13 1.81 -7.74
C GLU A 14 -9.93 2.70 -8.15
N GLU A 15 -9.09 3.10 -7.20
CA GLU A 15 -7.89 3.89 -7.46
C GLU A 15 -6.74 3.04 -8.00
N LEU A 16 -6.75 1.72 -7.79
CA LEU A 16 -5.65 0.82 -8.18
C LEU A 16 -5.59 0.55 -9.69
N GLY A 17 -6.67 0.86 -10.42
CA GLY A 17 -6.80 0.53 -11.83
C GLY A 17 -7.08 -0.95 -12.07
N ASN A 18 -6.61 -1.47 -13.20
CA ASN A 18 -6.90 -2.86 -13.59
C ASN A 18 -6.05 -3.85 -12.78
N ILE A 19 -6.72 -4.65 -11.94
CA ILE A 19 -6.06 -5.71 -11.18
C ILE A 19 -6.03 -6.98 -12.03
N HIS A 20 -4.82 -7.50 -12.26
CA HIS A 20 -4.59 -8.73 -13.01
C HIS A 20 -4.33 -9.92 -12.08
N ILE A 21 -4.89 -11.08 -12.41
CA ILE A 21 -4.67 -12.32 -11.66
C ILE A 21 -3.19 -12.75 -11.80
N GLY A 22 -2.50 -12.90 -10.67
CA GLY A 22 -1.10 -13.34 -10.61
C GLY A 22 -0.24 -12.41 -9.78
N ARG A 23 0.77 -11.79 -10.40
CA ARG A 23 1.57 -10.75 -9.75
C ARG A 23 0.77 -9.45 -9.78
N ASN A 24 0.03 -9.18 -8.72
CA ASN A 24 -0.78 -7.97 -8.58
C ASN A 24 0.15 -6.73 -8.59
N ILE A 25 0.28 -6.12 -9.77
CA ILE A 25 0.93 -4.84 -10.00
C ILE A 25 -0.20 -3.88 -10.38
N THR A 26 -0.28 -2.76 -9.69
CA THR A 26 -1.30 -1.72 -9.87
C THR A 26 -0.73 -0.60 -10.73
N ASP A 27 -1.59 0.07 -11.48
CA ASP A 27 -1.20 1.28 -12.23
C ASP A 27 -1.00 2.48 -11.29
N TYR A 28 -1.55 2.39 -10.08
CA TYR A 28 -1.43 3.41 -9.06
C TYR A 28 -0.01 3.53 -8.50
N ALA A 29 0.49 4.76 -8.49
CA ALA A 29 1.68 5.17 -7.75
C ALA A 29 1.31 6.31 -6.80
N TRP A 30 1.65 6.15 -5.52
CA TRP A 30 1.38 7.20 -4.54
C TRP A 30 2.29 8.40 -4.79
N ASP A 31 1.69 9.60 -4.81
CA ASP A 31 2.34 10.87 -5.12
C ASP A 31 2.91 11.60 -3.88
N GLY A 32 2.82 10.98 -2.70
CA GLY A 32 3.31 11.58 -1.45
C GLY A 32 2.35 12.59 -0.82
N LYS A 33 1.11 12.69 -1.30
CA LYS A 33 0.07 13.53 -0.69
C LYS A 33 -0.83 12.74 0.25
N ASP A 34 -1.40 13.45 1.22
CA ASP A 34 -2.42 12.89 2.09
C ASP A 34 -3.79 12.80 1.39
N GLN A 35 -4.81 12.37 2.12
CA GLN A 35 -6.19 12.23 1.63
C GLN A 35 -6.86 13.56 1.23
N TYR A 36 -6.33 14.70 1.68
CA TYR A 36 -6.84 16.04 1.37
C TYR A 36 -6.04 16.75 0.28
N GLY A 37 -4.98 16.10 -0.23
CA GLY A 37 -4.10 16.64 -1.25
C GLY A 37 -2.94 17.46 -0.68
N ASP A 38 -2.76 17.47 0.64
CA ASP A 38 -1.63 18.15 1.26
C ASP A 38 -0.36 17.33 1.11
N GLN A 39 0.73 18.02 0.77
CA GLN A 39 2.03 17.39 0.58
C GLN A 39 2.60 16.93 1.91
N LEU A 40 3.00 15.66 2.00
CA LEU A 40 3.66 15.14 3.19
C LEU A 40 5.17 15.42 3.19
N ALA A 41 5.73 15.47 4.40
CA ALA A 41 7.16 15.66 4.60
C ALA A 41 7.98 14.44 4.17
N ASN A 42 9.25 14.66 3.83
CA ASN A 42 10.21 13.58 3.58
C ASN A 42 10.31 12.67 4.79
N GLY A 43 10.39 11.36 4.56
CA GLY A 43 10.53 10.41 5.65
C GLY A 43 10.04 9.01 5.32
N VAL A 44 10.02 8.19 6.37
CA VAL A 44 9.58 6.80 6.28
C VAL A 44 8.07 6.72 6.46
N TYR A 45 7.42 6.08 5.50
CA TYR A 45 6.01 5.75 5.53
C TYR A 45 5.85 4.23 5.52
N ILE A 46 4.81 3.77 6.19
CA ILE A 46 4.42 2.38 6.27
C ILE A 46 3.10 2.21 5.53
N TYR A 47 2.99 1.15 4.74
CA TYR A 47 1.74 0.77 4.08
C TYR A 47 1.35 -0.66 4.46
N ARG A 48 0.04 -0.91 4.44
CA ARG A 48 -0.56 -2.24 4.65
C ARG A 48 -1.57 -2.45 3.54
N VAL A 49 -1.59 -3.65 2.99
CA VAL A 49 -2.59 -4.06 2.00
C VAL A 49 -3.59 -4.96 2.69
N ILE A 50 -4.87 -4.65 2.57
CA ILE A 50 -5.97 -5.46 3.07
C ILE A 50 -6.76 -5.90 1.84
N THR A 51 -6.92 -7.21 1.67
CA THR A 51 -7.66 -7.76 0.54
C THR A 51 -8.62 -8.84 1.04
N THR A 52 -9.81 -8.85 0.45
CA THR A 52 -10.84 -9.87 0.69
C THR A 52 -11.40 -10.31 -0.66
N LEU A 53 -11.85 -11.56 -0.74
CA LEU A 53 -12.54 -12.10 -1.90
C LEU A 53 -13.88 -12.64 -1.41
N ASN A 54 -14.99 -12.05 -1.87
CA ASN A 54 -16.35 -12.45 -1.45
C ASN A 54 -16.55 -12.48 0.08
N GLY A 55 -15.90 -11.59 0.82
CA GLY A 55 -15.95 -11.53 2.29
C GLY A 55 -14.98 -12.46 3.01
N GLU A 56 -14.26 -13.33 2.30
CA GLU A 56 -13.22 -14.18 2.87
C GLU A 56 -11.83 -13.54 2.76
N LYS A 57 -10.99 -13.77 3.77
CA LYS A 57 -9.61 -13.29 3.75
C LYS A 57 -8.83 -14.11 2.71
N ILE A 58 -8.17 -13.41 1.80
CA ILE A 58 -7.28 -14.07 0.82
C ILE A 58 -5.99 -14.47 1.53
N GLU A 59 -5.61 -15.74 1.40
CA GLU A 59 -4.31 -16.21 1.88
C GLU A 59 -3.18 -15.62 1.04
N LYS A 60 -2.15 -15.13 1.73
CA LYS A 60 -0.95 -14.63 1.07
C LYS A 60 -0.15 -15.81 0.51
N LYS A 61 -0.03 -15.88 -0.82
CA LYS A 61 0.89 -16.83 -1.48
C LYS A 61 2.34 -16.38 -1.31
N SER A 62 3.24 -17.33 -1.08
CA SER A 62 4.67 -17.06 -0.99
C SER A 62 5.23 -16.62 -2.35
N THR A 63 5.89 -15.47 -2.41
CA THR A 63 6.47 -14.92 -3.65
C THR A 63 7.81 -14.24 -3.39
N GLN A 64 8.58 -14.00 -4.46
CA GLN A 64 9.83 -13.21 -4.36
C GLN A 64 9.63 -11.78 -3.84
N ALA A 65 8.39 -11.26 -3.87
CA ALA A 65 8.06 -9.95 -3.33
C ALA A 65 7.95 -9.94 -1.80
N ASP A 66 7.92 -11.10 -1.15
CA ASP A 66 7.73 -11.21 0.30
C ASP A 66 8.83 -10.56 1.11
N LYS A 67 10.05 -10.48 0.55
CA LYS A 67 11.19 -9.79 1.16
C LYS A 67 10.93 -8.30 1.42
N TYR A 68 9.98 -7.69 0.73
CA TYR A 68 9.61 -6.27 0.90
C TYR A 68 8.55 -6.06 2.01
N PHE A 69 8.00 -7.14 2.57
CA PHE A 69 6.99 -7.09 3.63
C PHE A 69 7.53 -7.70 4.93
N LYS A 70 7.33 -7.01 6.05
CA LYS A 70 7.61 -7.53 7.39
C LYS A 70 6.36 -7.43 8.25
N LYS A 71 5.86 -8.57 8.75
CA LYS A 71 4.63 -8.63 9.56
C LYS A 71 3.42 -7.96 8.87
N GLU A 72 3.16 -8.28 7.61
CA GLU A 72 2.10 -7.65 6.76
C GLU A 72 2.32 -6.17 6.37
N PHE A 73 3.40 -5.54 6.80
CA PHE A 73 3.68 -4.14 6.48
C PHE A 73 4.80 -4.00 5.46
N GLY A 74 4.59 -3.11 4.50
CA GLY A 74 5.63 -2.60 3.61
C GLY A 74 6.14 -1.25 4.10
N LYS A 75 7.39 -0.94 3.74
CA LYS A 75 8.04 0.34 4.08
C LYS A 75 8.39 1.07 2.81
N MET A 76 8.12 2.37 2.79
CA MET A 76 8.45 3.28 1.70
C MET A 76 9.17 4.49 2.27
N PHE A 77 10.09 5.06 1.49
CA PHE A 77 10.72 6.32 1.82
C PHE A 77 10.27 7.37 0.82
N LEU A 78 9.68 8.44 1.31
CA LEU A 78 9.37 9.62 0.51
C LEU A 78 10.61 10.52 0.52
N MET A 79 11.32 10.53 -0.59
CA MET A 79 12.46 11.41 -0.84
C MET A 79 12.08 12.42 -1.91
N ARG A 80 12.60 13.62 -1.75
CA ARG A 80 12.55 14.68 -2.75
C ARG A 80 13.91 14.85 -3.39
#